data_AF-A0A2D6NWH2-F1
#
_entry.id   AF-A0A2D6NWH2-F1
#
_cell.length_a   1.000
_cell.length_b   1.000
_cell.length_c   1.000
_cell.angle_alpha   90.00
_cell.angle_beta   90.00
_cell.angle_gamma   90.00
#
_symmetry.space_group_name_H-M   'P 1'
#
loop_
_entity.id
_entity.type
_entity.pdbx_description
1 polymer ?
#
loop_
_entity_poly.entity_id
_entity_poly.type
_entity_poly.pdbx_seq_one_letter_code
_entity_poly.pdbx_strand_id
1 'polypeptide(L)'
;MKKNNKILEKIKSEKIQMRSKQFFALKAVPLISGLIIVFLAGIFILSFAFFIINTKNLLFLTKFGWLGAKGLVIAMPWLLLIIFAIFIILSQAFAKNFSIVYKKPLIYSFAFILILSLCFGLFISKTPLHNKLSKQAMFRKVYQKYQMQNHEGLYVGVVLDPFEQGFNIKTKNGEIFKINTTKQTRFPKKQDVQSININDFVVIIGEKINSEINAFGVRKINKQDWARKMK
;
A
#
# COMPACT_ATOMS: atom_id res chain seq x y z
N MET A 1 32.94 36.73 37.53
CA MET A 1 32.02 37.89 37.46
C MET A 1 31.97 38.64 36.11
N LYS A 2 32.90 38.49 35.16
CA LYS A 2 32.92 39.28 33.89
C LYS A 2 31.92 38.88 32.79
N LYS A 3 31.20 37.75 32.88
CA LYS A 3 30.36 37.22 31.77
C LYS A 3 28.94 37.85 31.72
N ASN A 4 28.40 38.25 32.87
CA ASN A 4 27.04 38.80 32.97
C ASN A 4 26.95 40.24 32.43
N ASN A 5 28.00 41.05 32.57
CA ASN A 5 27.99 42.43 32.09
C ASN A 5 28.00 42.53 30.56
N LYS A 6 28.64 41.59 29.84
CA LYS A 6 28.58 41.54 28.37
C LYS A 6 27.19 41.21 27.83
N ILE A 7 26.39 40.46 28.57
CA ILE A 7 25.00 40.16 28.19
C ILE A 7 24.13 41.40 28.43
N LEU A 8 24.31 42.09 29.55
CA LEU A 8 23.62 43.34 29.87
C LEU A 8 23.95 44.48 28.89
N GLU A 9 25.20 44.60 28.46
CA GLU A 9 25.60 45.58 27.44
C GLU A 9 25.07 45.23 26.04
N LYS A 10 24.99 43.95 25.68
CA LYS A 10 24.32 43.54 24.43
C LYS A 10 22.81 43.78 24.48
N ILE A 11 22.16 43.58 25.62
CA ILE A 11 20.74 43.91 25.81
C ILE A 11 20.50 45.43 25.71
N LYS A 12 21.44 46.27 26.19
CA LYS A 12 21.35 47.73 26.09
C LYS A 12 21.71 48.29 24.71
N SER A 13 22.55 47.60 23.94
CA SER A 13 23.06 48.07 22.63
C SER A 13 22.35 47.44 21.42
N GLU A 14 21.69 46.29 21.57
CA GLU A 14 20.83 45.73 20.53
C GLU A 14 19.44 46.34 20.62
N LYS A 15 19.06 47.09 19.59
CA LYS A 15 17.68 47.45 19.27
C LYS A 15 16.85 46.17 19.12
N ILE A 16 16.35 45.60 20.23
CA ILE A 16 15.34 44.55 20.21
C ILE A 16 14.07 45.20 19.69
N GLN A 17 13.93 45.26 18.36
CA GLN A 17 12.69 45.67 17.72
C GLN A 17 11.63 44.62 18.11
N MET A 18 10.72 44.99 19.00
CA MET A 18 9.54 44.19 19.31
C MET A 18 8.75 44.01 18.01
N ARG A 19 8.86 42.84 17.38
CA ARG A 19 8.03 42.50 16.21
C ARG A 19 6.63 42.17 16.70
N SER A 20 5.63 42.64 15.95
CA SER A 20 4.23 42.42 16.32
C SER A 20 3.89 40.92 16.35
N LYS A 21 2.98 40.52 17.23
CA LYS A 21 2.50 39.13 17.34
C LYS A 21 1.95 38.59 16.01
N GLN A 22 1.44 39.48 15.16
CA GLN A 22 0.93 39.16 13.82
C GLN A 22 2.02 38.64 12.88
N PHE A 23 3.25 39.19 12.96
CA PHE A 23 4.37 38.73 12.14
C PHE A 23 4.74 37.27 12.47
N PHE A 24 4.67 36.89 13.74
CA PHE A 24 4.90 35.51 14.17
C PHE A 24 3.76 34.57 13.76
N ALA A 25 2.51 35.02 13.87
CA ALA A 25 1.34 34.25 13.41
C ALA A 25 1.41 33.98 11.89
N LEU A 26 1.73 35.01 11.09
CA LEU A 26 1.84 34.90 9.63
C LEU A 26 2.91 33.88 9.20
N LYS A 27 3.99 33.72 9.98
CA LYS A 27 5.03 32.72 9.71
C LYS A 27 4.64 31.32 10.18
N ALA A 28 3.87 31.20 11.27
CA ALA A 28 3.50 29.92 11.85
C ALA A 28 2.37 29.21 11.08
N VAL A 29 1.37 29.95 10.62
CA VAL A 29 0.22 29.41 9.88
C VAL A 29 0.62 28.58 8.64
N PRO A 30 1.47 29.06 7.72
CA PRO A 30 1.88 28.27 6.55
C PRO A 30 2.70 27.03 6.94
N LEU A 31 3.50 27.10 8.01
CA LEU A 31 4.26 25.94 8.51
C LEU A 31 3.35 24.86 9.07
N ILE A 32 2.36 25.24 9.89
CA ILE A 32 1.40 24.31 10.49
C ILE A 32 0.50 23.70 9.41
N SER A 33 -0.07 24.53 8.53
CA SER A 33 -0.91 24.03 7.44
C SER A 33 -0.14 23.14 6.48
N GLY A 34 1.11 23.49 6.13
CA GLY A 34 1.99 22.64 5.33
C GLY A 34 2.25 21.29 5.98
N LEU A 35 2.56 21.27 7.29
CA LEU A 35 2.73 20.02 8.04
C LEU A 35 1.48 19.14 8.00
N ILE A 36 0.29 19.73 8.22
CA ILE A 36 -0.99 19.01 8.19
C ILE A 36 -1.25 18.43 6.80
N ILE A 37 -1.04 19.20 5.74
CA ILE A 37 -1.28 18.75 4.36
C ILE A 37 -0.33 17.60 3.98
N VAL A 38 0.96 17.74 4.28
CA VAL A 38 1.96 16.69 4.02
C VAL A 38 1.62 15.42 4.80
N PHE A 39 1.23 15.56 6.07
CA PHE A 39 0.84 14.42 6.91
C PHE A 39 -0.41 13.72 6.37
N LEU A 40 -1.47 14.46 6.03
CA LEU A 40 -2.70 13.92 5.46
C LEU A 40 -2.45 13.25 4.09
N ALA A 41 -1.61 13.83 3.25
CA ALA A 41 -1.21 13.22 1.98
C ALA A 41 -0.47 11.89 2.20
N GLY A 42 0.43 11.82 3.18
CA GLY A 42 1.09 10.58 3.59
C GLY A 42 0.09 9.51 4.02
N ILE A 43 -0.85 9.86 4.89
CA ILE A 43 -1.95 8.95 5.32
C ILE A 43 -2.75 8.46 4.11
N PHE A 44 -3.12 9.35 3.19
CA PHE A 44 -3.91 9.00 2.01
C PHE A 44 -3.17 8.00 1.10
N ILE A 45 -1.87 8.20 0.88
CA ILE A 45 -1.03 7.31 0.06
C ILE A 45 -0.90 5.93 0.72
N LEU A 46 -0.70 5.90 2.03
CA LEU A 46 -0.62 4.65 2.79
C LEU A 46 -1.97 3.91 2.77
N SER A 47 -3.07 4.64 2.96
CA SER A 47 -4.42 4.09 2.83
C SER A 47 -4.68 3.52 1.44
N PHE A 48 -4.22 4.21 0.39
CA PHE A 48 -4.30 3.74 -0.99
C PHE A 48 -3.47 2.47 -1.22
N ALA A 49 -2.29 2.36 -0.62
CA ALA A 49 -1.49 1.13 -0.67
C ALA A 49 -2.23 -0.05 -0.01
N PHE A 50 -2.82 0.15 1.17
CA PHE A 50 -3.66 -0.88 1.81
C PHE A 50 -4.90 -1.23 0.99
N PHE A 51 -5.54 -0.24 0.37
CA PHE A 51 -6.65 -0.46 -0.54
C PHE A 51 -6.27 -1.37 -1.72
N ILE A 52 -5.10 -1.18 -2.33
CA ILE A 52 -4.60 -2.03 -3.42
C ILE A 52 -4.38 -3.47 -2.93
N ILE A 53 -3.75 -3.62 -1.76
CA ILE A 53 -3.47 -4.93 -1.16
C ILE A 53 -4.79 -5.69 -0.88
N ASN A 54 -5.78 -5.00 -0.33
CA ASN A 54 -7.09 -5.56 -0.01
C ASN A 54 -7.88 -5.90 -1.29
N THR A 55 -7.91 -5.01 -2.28
CA THR A 55 -8.67 -5.22 -3.52
C THR A 55 -8.15 -6.43 -4.31
N LYS A 56 -6.83 -6.64 -4.32
CA LYS A 56 -6.20 -7.79 -4.96
C LYS A 56 -6.31 -9.08 -4.14
N ASN A 57 -6.79 -9.01 -2.90
CA ASN A 57 -6.71 -10.09 -1.92
C ASN A 57 -5.27 -10.66 -1.81
N LEU A 58 -4.23 -9.82 -1.89
CA LEU A 58 -2.84 -10.28 -1.82
C LEU A 58 -2.54 -10.95 -0.47
N LEU A 59 -3.30 -10.61 0.58
CA LEU A 59 -3.23 -11.30 1.87
C LEU A 59 -3.50 -12.81 1.77
N PHE A 60 -4.14 -13.28 0.70
CA PHE A 60 -4.26 -14.71 0.46
C PHE A 60 -2.91 -15.38 0.15
N LEU A 61 -1.95 -14.65 -0.43
CA LEU A 61 -0.62 -15.18 -0.75
C LEU A 61 0.08 -15.71 0.50
N THR A 62 -0.09 -15.08 1.66
CA THR A 62 0.55 -15.54 2.90
C THR A 62 0.14 -16.95 3.31
N LYS A 63 -1.01 -17.46 2.84
CA LYS A 63 -1.48 -18.83 3.10
C LYS A 63 -0.65 -19.90 2.39
N PHE A 64 0.19 -19.54 1.41
CA PHE A 64 1.10 -20.48 0.74
C PHE A 64 2.46 -20.62 1.45
N GLY A 65 2.62 -20.02 2.65
CA GLY A 65 3.87 -20.04 3.41
C GLY A 65 4.93 -19.08 2.85
N TRP A 66 6.21 -19.44 2.98
CA TRP A 66 7.35 -18.57 2.60
C TRP A 66 7.31 -18.10 1.13
N LEU A 67 7.00 -18.99 0.19
CA LEU A 67 6.87 -18.66 -1.24
C LEU A 67 5.78 -17.61 -1.48
N GLY A 68 4.67 -17.74 -0.75
CA GLY A 68 3.58 -16.78 -0.79
C GLY A 68 3.93 -15.44 -0.16
N ALA A 69 4.69 -15.43 0.94
CA ALA A 69 5.21 -14.20 1.53
C ALA A 69 6.16 -13.47 0.56
N LYS A 70 7.06 -14.19 -0.13
CA LYS A 70 7.90 -13.62 -1.20
C LYS A 70 7.05 -13.04 -2.33
N GLY A 71 6.02 -13.76 -2.77
CA GLY A 71 5.08 -13.26 -3.79
C GLY A 71 4.34 -12.00 -3.36
N LEU A 72 3.92 -11.92 -2.09
CA LEU A 72 3.30 -10.72 -1.51
C LEU A 72 4.26 -9.53 -1.57
N VAL A 73 5.50 -9.71 -1.14
CA VAL A 73 6.55 -8.67 -1.13
C VAL A 73 6.83 -8.17 -2.54
N ILE A 74 6.91 -9.05 -3.54
CA ILE A 74 7.09 -8.66 -4.95
C ILE A 74 5.86 -7.89 -5.47
N ALA A 75 4.65 -8.33 -5.12
CA ALA A 75 3.40 -7.71 -5.55
C ALA A 75 3.05 -6.42 -4.79
N MET A 76 3.80 -6.05 -3.75
CA MET A 76 3.57 -4.81 -3.02
C MET A 76 3.85 -3.59 -3.91
N PRO A 77 3.06 -2.51 -3.78
CA PRO A 77 3.29 -1.29 -4.53
C PRO A 77 4.48 -0.50 -3.94
N TRP A 78 5.70 -0.96 -4.21
CA TRP A 78 6.95 -0.37 -3.70
C TRP A 78 7.05 1.13 -3.95
N LEU A 79 6.58 1.59 -5.12
CA LEU A 79 6.54 2.99 -5.46
C LEU A 79 5.70 3.81 -4.46
N LEU A 80 4.54 3.31 -4.05
CA LEU A 80 3.70 3.99 -3.04
C LEU A 80 4.36 4.01 -1.66
N LEU A 81 5.07 2.94 -1.29
CA LEU A 81 5.82 2.88 -0.03
C LEU A 81 6.99 3.87 -0.02
N ILE A 82 7.72 3.99 -1.13
CA ILE A 82 8.81 4.97 -1.28
C ILE A 82 8.25 6.39 -1.19
N ILE A 83 7.16 6.68 -1.92
CA ILE A 83 6.52 7.99 -1.84
C ILE A 83 6.04 8.27 -0.41
N PHE A 84 5.41 7.30 0.26
CA PHE A 84 5.03 7.44 1.66
C PHE A 84 6.23 7.74 2.58
N ALA A 85 7.35 7.05 2.40
CA ALA A 85 8.58 7.33 3.16
C ALA A 85 9.07 8.76 2.95
N ILE A 86 9.00 9.30 1.72
CA ILE A 86 9.30 10.70 1.41
C ILE A 86 8.37 11.64 2.20
N PHE A 87 7.05 11.38 2.21
CA PHE A 87 6.08 12.18 2.98
C PHE A 87 6.35 12.15 4.49
N ILE A 88 6.80 11.02 5.04
CA ILE A 88 7.20 10.92 6.45
C ILE A 88 8.46 11.76 6.72
N ILE A 89 9.47 11.69 5.85
CA ILE A 89 10.70 12.50 5.97
C ILE A 89 10.36 13.99 5.87
N LEU A 90 9.50 14.38 4.93
CA LEU A 90 9.02 15.76 4.80
C LEU A 90 8.27 16.20 6.06
N SER A 91 7.34 15.38 6.55
CA SER A 91 6.61 15.67 7.79
C SER A 91 7.56 15.88 8.96
N GLN A 92 8.60 15.05 9.08
CA GLN A 92 9.64 15.20 10.10
C GLN A 92 10.46 16.49 9.89
N ALA A 93 10.79 16.85 8.66
CA ALA A 93 11.51 18.10 8.35
C ALA A 93 10.69 19.33 8.76
N PHE A 94 9.38 19.35 8.50
CA PHE A 94 8.48 20.39 8.98
C PHE A 94 8.37 20.39 10.51
N ALA A 95 8.23 19.21 11.11
CA ALA A 95 8.09 19.03 12.57
C ALA A 95 9.30 19.59 13.35
N LYS A 96 10.52 19.52 12.79
CA LYS A 96 11.74 20.08 13.40
C LYS A 96 11.68 21.59 13.63
N ASN A 97 10.86 22.32 12.88
CA ASN A 97 10.71 23.78 13.07
C ASN A 97 9.88 24.13 14.33
N PHE A 98 9.24 23.15 14.96
CA PHE A 98 8.45 23.35 16.18
C PHE A 98 9.29 23.07 17.43
N SER A 99 9.25 24.02 18.37
CA SER A 99 9.98 23.95 19.64
C SER A 99 9.64 22.71 20.48
N ILE A 100 8.43 22.17 20.33
CA ILE A 100 7.93 20.97 21.01
C ILE A 100 8.74 19.72 20.61
N VAL A 101 9.12 19.62 19.33
CA VAL A 101 9.84 18.47 18.77
C VAL A 101 11.34 18.60 19.03
N TYR A 102 11.86 19.82 19.04
CA TYR A 102 13.29 20.09 19.22
C TYR A 102 13.90 19.51 20.51
N LYS A 103 13.13 19.45 21.59
CA LYS A 103 13.61 18.95 22.90
C LYS A 103 13.59 17.44 23.04
N LYS A 104 12.97 16.71 22.12
CA LYS A 104 12.85 15.25 22.18
C LYS A 104 13.76 14.58 21.14
N PRO A 105 14.32 13.40 21.43
CA PRO A 105 15.04 12.62 20.43
C PRO A 105 14.18 12.41 19.19
N LEU A 106 14.77 12.67 18.01
CA LEU A 106 14.06 12.64 16.72
C LEU A 106 13.36 11.29 16.47
N ILE A 107 13.94 10.20 16.99
CA ILE A 107 13.41 8.84 16.86
C ILE A 107 12.00 8.69 17.43
N TYR A 108 11.68 9.36 18.55
CA TYR A 108 10.36 9.27 19.18
C TYR A 108 9.28 9.96 18.34
N SER A 109 9.61 11.13 17.78
CA SER A 109 8.68 11.86 16.91
C SER A 109 8.44 11.10 15.61
N PHE A 110 9.50 10.53 15.03
CA PHE A 110 9.40 9.67 13.85
C PHE A 110 8.52 8.44 14.11
N ALA A 111 8.78 7.70 15.20
CA ALA A 111 8.01 6.53 15.57
C ALA A 111 6.53 6.88 15.82
N PHE A 112 6.26 8.01 16.49
CA PHE A 112 4.90 8.48 16.73
C PHE A 112 4.17 8.80 15.42
N ILE A 113 4.77 9.57 14.51
CA ILE A 113 4.19 9.91 13.20
C ILE A 113 3.94 8.64 12.40
N LEU A 114 4.87 7.68 12.42
CA LEU A 114 4.77 6.42 11.70
C LEU A 114 3.61 5.55 12.22
N ILE A 115 3.52 5.33 13.53
CA ILE A 115 2.42 4.56 14.16
C ILE A 115 1.08 5.23 13.88
N LEU A 116 1.01 6.56 14.06
CA LEU A 116 -0.21 7.33 13.83
C LEU A 116 -0.67 7.22 12.37
N SER A 117 0.28 7.34 11.43
CA SER A 117 0.00 7.19 10.00
C SER A 117 -0.49 5.78 9.66
N LEU A 118 0.10 4.73 10.25
CA LEU A 118 -0.35 3.34 10.06
C LEU A 118 -1.78 3.16 10.59
N CYS A 119 -2.09 3.64 11.79
CA CYS A 119 -3.42 3.54 12.38
C CYS A 119 -4.47 4.23 11.50
N PHE A 120 -4.23 5.49 11.11
CA PHE A 120 -5.18 6.22 10.25
C PHE A 120 -5.25 5.65 8.84
N GLY A 121 -4.13 5.25 8.25
CA GLY A 121 -4.09 4.62 6.93
C GLY A 121 -4.92 3.34 6.89
N LEU A 122 -4.78 2.49 7.90
CA LEU A 122 -5.60 1.28 8.04
C LEU A 122 -7.08 1.62 8.25
N PHE A 123 -7.39 2.60 9.09
CA PHE A 123 -8.77 3.02 9.35
C PHE A 123 -9.45 3.53 8.08
N ILE A 124 -8.79 4.45 7.35
CA ILE A 124 -9.31 5.02 6.09
C ILE A 124 -9.40 3.95 5.01
N SER A 125 -8.48 2.98 4.96
CA SER A 125 -8.55 1.89 3.96
C SER A 125 -9.81 1.04 4.04
N LYS A 126 -10.46 1.00 5.22
CA LYS A 126 -11.75 0.31 5.43
C LYS A 126 -12.95 1.15 5.04
N THR A 127 -12.77 2.45 4.83
CA THR A 127 -13.86 3.36 4.43
C THR A 127 -14.17 3.21 2.94
N PRO A 128 -15.40 3.54 2.49
CA PRO A 128 -15.77 3.51 1.08
C PRO A 128 -15.12 4.64 0.26
N LEU A 129 -14.22 5.44 0.85
CA LEU A 129 -13.59 6.60 0.20
C LEU A 129 -12.91 6.19 -1.12
N HIS A 130 -12.05 5.18 -1.07
CA HIS A 130 -11.33 4.69 -2.26
C HIS A 130 -12.26 4.11 -3.33
N ASN A 131 -13.36 3.45 -2.92
CA ASN A 131 -14.37 2.94 -3.85
C ASN A 131 -15.17 4.06 -4.53
N LYS A 132 -15.40 5.19 -3.85
CA LYS A 132 -16.04 6.37 -4.44
C LYS A 132 -15.08 7.06 -5.42
N LEU A 133 -13.83 7.26 -5.00
CA LEU A 133 -12.79 7.88 -5.84
C LEU A 133 -12.49 7.05 -7.08
N SER A 134 -12.46 5.71 -6.99
CA SER A 134 -12.22 4.84 -8.15
C SER A 134 -13.28 4.96 -9.24
N LYS A 135 -14.50 5.37 -8.88
CA LYS A 135 -15.61 5.60 -9.82
C LYS A 135 -15.60 7.00 -10.43
N GLN A 136 -14.88 7.94 -9.82
CA GLN A 136 -14.80 9.32 -10.31
C GLN A 136 -13.87 9.39 -11.53
N ALA A 137 -14.31 10.06 -12.60
CA ALA A 137 -13.62 10.08 -13.89
C ALA A 137 -12.14 10.51 -13.81
N MET A 138 -11.84 11.50 -12.96
CA MET A 138 -10.48 12.03 -12.75
C MET A 138 -9.51 10.98 -12.19
N PHE A 139 -9.97 10.18 -11.23
CA PHE A 139 -9.11 9.19 -10.54
C PHE A 139 -9.20 7.79 -11.15
N ARG A 140 -10.22 7.53 -11.99
CA ARG A 140 -10.48 6.22 -12.58
C ARG A 140 -9.24 5.59 -13.22
N LYS A 141 -8.48 6.35 -14.01
CA LYS A 141 -7.25 5.83 -14.68
C LYS A 141 -6.19 5.37 -13.67
N VAL A 142 -5.98 6.14 -12.61
CA VAL A 142 -5.01 5.81 -11.55
C VAL A 142 -5.43 4.54 -10.83
N TYR A 143 -6.70 4.45 -10.43
CA TYR A 143 -7.22 3.27 -9.73
C TYR A 143 -7.26 2.02 -10.62
N GLN A 144 -7.69 2.14 -11.88
CA GLN A 144 -7.75 1.04 -12.83
C GLN A 144 -6.37 0.43 -13.10
N LYS A 145 -5.32 1.25 -13.20
CA LYS A 145 -3.94 0.76 -13.36
C LYS A 145 -3.55 -0.23 -12.26
N TYR A 146 -4.00 0.00 -11.02
CA TYR A 146 -3.71 -0.89 -9.90
C TYR A 146 -4.76 -1.99 -9.67
N GLN A 147 -5.97 -1.88 -10.23
CA GLN A 147 -7.03 -2.90 -10.10
C GLN A 147 -6.98 -3.98 -11.18
N MET A 148 -6.61 -3.63 -12.42
CA MET A 148 -6.82 -4.48 -13.61
C MET A 148 -5.56 -5.14 -14.18
N GLN A 149 -4.37 -4.84 -13.66
CA GLN A 149 -3.18 -5.53 -14.12
C GLN A 149 -3.15 -6.93 -13.50
N ASN A 150 -3.37 -7.96 -14.33
CA ASN A 150 -2.81 -9.29 -14.11
C ASN A 150 -1.34 -9.07 -13.78
N HIS A 151 -1.00 -9.13 -12.50
CA HIS A 151 0.40 -9.06 -12.13
C HIS A 151 1.06 -10.30 -12.69
N GLU A 152 2.23 -10.14 -13.31
CA GLU A 152 3.07 -11.26 -13.68
C GLU A 152 3.14 -12.18 -12.47
N GLY A 153 2.67 -13.42 -12.64
CA GLY A 153 2.59 -14.36 -11.53
C GLY A 153 1.20 -14.63 -10.96
N LEU A 154 0.15 -13.85 -11.26
CA LEU A 154 -1.20 -14.07 -10.72
C LEU A 154 -2.25 -14.12 -11.84
N TYR A 155 -2.86 -15.29 -12.00
CA TYR A 155 -3.85 -15.57 -13.04
C TYR A 155 -5.16 -16.00 -12.40
N VAL A 156 -6.27 -15.57 -12.99
CA VAL A 156 -7.61 -15.95 -12.52
C VAL A 156 -8.46 -16.34 -13.72
N GLY A 157 -9.12 -17.49 -13.62
CA GLY A 157 -9.91 -18.02 -14.71
C GLY A 157 -10.87 -19.13 -14.29
N VAL A 158 -11.56 -19.66 -15.29
CA VAL A 158 -12.48 -20.79 -15.18
C VAL A 158 -11.80 -22.02 -15.73
N VAL A 159 -11.84 -23.13 -14.99
CA VAL A 159 -11.31 -24.42 -15.44
C VAL A 159 -12.15 -24.95 -16.59
N LEU A 160 -11.50 -25.22 -17.73
CA LEU A 160 -12.13 -25.81 -18.91
C LEU A 160 -12.00 -27.33 -18.87
N ASP A 161 -10.78 -27.84 -18.97
CA ASP A 161 -10.51 -29.28 -19.08
C ASP A 161 -9.32 -29.66 -18.19
N PRO A 162 -9.52 -30.53 -17.18
CA PRO A 162 -8.43 -31.13 -16.42
C PRO A 162 -7.72 -32.22 -17.23
N PHE A 163 -6.41 -32.37 -17.03
CA PHE A 163 -5.56 -33.43 -17.60
C PHE A 163 -4.56 -33.92 -16.56
N GLU A 164 -3.78 -34.96 -16.86
CA GLU A 164 -2.98 -35.69 -15.84
C GLU A 164 -2.04 -34.82 -14.99
N GLN A 165 -1.49 -33.74 -15.55
CA GLN A 165 -0.51 -32.88 -14.88
C GLN A 165 -1.00 -31.45 -14.71
N GLY A 166 -2.30 -31.19 -14.84
CA GLY A 166 -2.79 -29.82 -14.82
C GLY A 166 -4.20 -29.62 -15.34
N PHE A 167 -4.47 -28.41 -15.80
CA PHE A 167 -5.77 -28.07 -16.37
C PHE A 167 -5.67 -26.81 -17.25
N ASN A 168 -6.59 -26.66 -18.19
CA ASN A 168 -6.72 -25.42 -18.95
C ASN A 168 -7.64 -24.44 -18.22
N ILE A 169 -7.29 -23.16 -18.22
CA ILE A 169 -8.19 -22.10 -17.75
C ILE A 169 -8.52 -21.10 -18.85
N LYS A 170 -9.74 -20.58 -18.80
CA LYS A 170 -10.15 -19.41 -19.57
C LYS A 170 -10.17 -18.17 -18.69
N THR A 171 -9.40 -17.15 -19.03
CA THR A 171 -9.39 -15.88 -18.31
C THR A 171 -10.59 -15.01 -18.70
N LYS A 172 -10.78 -13.90 -17.97
CA LYS A 172 -11.80 -12.89 -18.29
C LYS A 172 -11.69 -12.36 -19.73
N ASN A 173 -10.47 -12.29 -20.26
CA ASN A 173 -10.21 -11.74 -21.59
C ASN A 173 -10.45 -12.77 -22.71
N GLY A 174 -10.86 -14.00 -22.36
CA GLY A 174 -11.06 -15.09 -23.30
C GLY A 174 -9.79 -15.87 -23.64
N GLU A 175 -8.63 -15.43 -23.15
CA GLU A 175 -7.36 -16.14 -23.30
C GLU A 175 -7.40 -17.48 -22.56
N ILE A 176 -6.88 -18.51 -23.20
CA ILE A 176 -6.74 -19.85 -22.62
C ILE A 176 -5.28 -20.05 -22.21
N PHE A 177 -5.06 -20.43 -20.96
CA PHE A 177 -3.73 -20.80 -20.46
C PHE A 177 -3.72 -22.24 -20.01
N LYS A 178 -2.66 -22.95 -20.37
CA LYS A 178 -2.38 -24.29 -19.86
C LYS A 178 -1.65 -24.20 -18.54
N ILE A 179 -2.20 -24.81 -17.51
CA ILE A 179 -1.65 -24.74 -16.16
C ILE A 179 -0.93 -26.04 -15.87
N ASN A 180 0.38 -25.96 -15.71
CA ASN A 180 1.19 -27.11 -15.31
C ASN A 180 1.30 -27.14 -13.79
N THR A 181 0.82 -28.22 -13.19
CA THR A 181 0.95 -28.47 -11.76
C THR A 181 2.06 -29.50 -11.52
N THR A 182 2.89 -29.25 -10.52
CA THR A 182 3.99 -30.13 -10.13
C THR A 182 3.78 -30.60 -8.70
N LYS A 183 4.59 -31.55 -8.22
CA LYS A 183 4.60 -31.96 -6.80
C LYS A 183 4.90 -30.79 -5.84
N GLN A 184 5.45 -29.68 -6.35
CA GLN A 184 5.75 -28.48 -5.57
C GLN A 184 4.57 -27.49 -5.52
N THR A 185 3.55 -27.67 -6.35
CA THR A 185 2.36 -26.81 -6.38
C THR A 185 1.59 -26.95 -5.05
N ARG A 186 1.41 -25.82 -4.36
CA ARG A 186 0.72 -25.79 -3.06
C ARG A 186 -0.77 -25.50 -3.22
N PHE A 187 -1.56 -26.25 -2.46
CA PHE A 187 -3.01 -26.07 -2.36
C PHE A 187 -3.35 -25.73 -0.90
N PRO A 188 -3.82 -24.51 -0.60
CA PRO A 188 -3.97 -24.06 0.79
C PRO A 188 -5.08 -24.81 1.53
N LYS A 189 -6.06 -25.36 0.80
CA LYS A 189 -7.02 -26.31 1.36
C LYS A 189 -6.71 -27.69 0.79
N LYS A 190 -6.57 -28.69 1.66
CA LYS A 190 -6.34 -30.09 1.24
C LYS A 190 -7.41 -30.61 0.26
N GLN A 191 -8.63 -30.06 0.35
CA GLN A 191 -9.75 -30.37 -0.54
C GLN A 191 -9.55 -29.83 -1.97
N ASP A 192 -8.77 -28.76 -2.16
CA ASP A 192 -8.58 -28.12 -3.47
C ASP A 192 -7.77 -29.00 -4.45
N VAL A 193 -7.05 -30.04 -3.99
CA VAL A 193 -6.26 -30.94 -4.86
C VAL A 193 -7.15 -31.92 -5.62
N GLN A 194 -8.22 -32.41 -4.97
CA GLN A 194 -9.06 -33.49 -5.50
C GLN A 194 -10.41 -33.00 -6.04
N SER A 195 -10.72 -31.71 -5.91
CA SER A 195 -12.06 -31.16 -6.19
C SER A 195 -12.07 -30.05 -7.26
N ILE A 196 -11.03 -29.96 -8.10
CA ILE A 196 -11.05 -29.03 -9.23
C ILE A 196 -11.81 -29.69 -10.37
N ASN A 197 -13.03 -29.21 -10.58
CA ASN A 197 -13.90 -29.65 -11.63
C ASN A 197 -13.97 -28.61 -12.75
N ILE A 198 -14.45 -29.05 -13.92
CA ILE A 198 -14.84 -28.17 -15.01
C ILE A 198 -15.82 -27.10 -14.48
N ASN A 199 -15.66 -25.86 -14.94
CA ASN A 199 -16.38 -24.66 -14.50
C ASN A 199 -16.06 -24.13 -13.10
N ASP A 200 -15.07 -24.70 -12.40
CA ASP A 200 -14.58 -24.09 -11.17
C ASP A 200 -13.79 -22.81 -11.45
N PHE A 201 -13.96 -21.83 -10.58
CA PHE A 201 -13.18 -20.61 -10.60
C PHE A 201 -11.91 -20.81 -9.78
N VAL A 202 -10.76 -20.52 -10.37
CA VAL A 202 -9.46 -20.73 -9.72
C VAL A 202 -8.59 -19.49 -9.80
N VAL A 203 -7.83 -19.25 -8.74
CA VAL A 203 -6.72 -18.30 -8.70
C VAL A 203 -5.44 -19.11 -8.71
N ILE A 204 -4.54 -18.74 -9.61
CA ILE A 204 -3.31 -19.45 -9.89
C ILE A 204 -2.17 -18.48 -9.71
N ILE A 205 -1.15 -18.93 -8.98
CA ILE A 205 0.09 -18.21 -8.80
C ILE A 205 1.18 -19.03 -9.45
N GLY A 206 1.88 -18.48 -10.42
CA GLY A 206 2.83 -19.24 -11.22
C GLY A 206 3.56 -18.39 -12.24
N GLU A 207 4.72 -18.84 -12.69
CA GLU A 207 5.46 -18.16 -13.75
C GLU A 207 4.86 -18.50 -15.11
N LYS A 208 4.64 -17.49 -15.95
CA LYS A 208 4.16 -17.68 -17.32
C LYS A 208 5.34 -17.86 -18.26
N ILE A 209 5.36 -18.98 -18.97
CA ILE A 209 6.31 -19.30 -20.03
C ILE A 209 5.47 -19.53 -21.29
N ASN A 210 5.48 -18.55 -22.20
CA ASN A 210 4.63 -18.54 -23.39
C ASN A 210 3.13 -18.61 -23.06
N SER A 211 2.43 -19.67 -23.44
CA SER A 211 1.01 -19.92 -23.15
C SER A 211 0.79 -20.91 -21.99
N GLU A 212 1.87 -21.29 -21.32
CA GLU A 212 1.84 -22.18 -20.17
C GLU A 212 2.16 -21.42 -18.88
N ILE A 213 1.53 -21.81 -17.78
CA ILE A 213 1.77 -21.26 -16.45
C ILE A 213 2.21 -22.40 -15.56
N ASN A 214 3.44 -22.32 -15.07
CA ASN A 214 3.97 -23.24 -14.08
C ASN A 214 3.48 -22.82 -12.70
N ALA A 215 2.46 -23.51 -12.20
CA ALA A 215 1.77 -23.11 -10.98
C ALA A 215 2.60 -23.46 -9.73
N PHE A 216 2.92 -22.45 -8.93
CA PHE A 216 3.42 -22.62 -7.56
C PHE A 216 2.28 -22.77 -6.55
N GLY A 217 1.12 -22.19 -6.85
CA GLY A 217 -0.05 -22.27 -5.98
C GLY A 217 -1.35 -22.18 -6.74
N VAL A 218 -2.32 -23.01 -6.35
CA VAL A 218 -3.66 -23.02 -6.93
C VAL A 218 -4.68 -22.97 -5.81
N ARG A 219 -5.73 -22.18 -6.00
CA ARG A 219 -6.84 -22.09 -5.06
C ARG A 219 -8.16 -21.95 -5.77
N LYS A 220 -9.12 -22.78 -5.37
CA LYS A 220 -10.52 -22.60 -5.75
C LYS A 220 -11.12 -21.36 -5.08
N ILE A 221 -11.85 -20.58 -5.85
CA ILE A 221 -12.62 -19.42 -5.37
C ILE A 221 -14.10 -19.62 -5.67
N ASN A 222 -14.97 -19.01 -4.86
CA ASN A 222 -16.41 -19.12 -5.08
C ASN A 222 -16.87 -18.19 -6.23
N LYS A 223 -17.97 -18.55 -6.90
CA LYS A 223 -18.57 -17.76 -7.99
C LYS A 223 -18.90 -16.32 -7.56
N GLN A 224 -19.29 -16.13 -6.31
CA GLN A 224 -19.56 -14.79 -5.75
C GLN A 224 -18.29 -13.92 -5.64
N ASP A 225 -17.16 -14.53 -5.25
CA ASP A 225 -15.86 -13.84 -5.19
C ASP A 225 -15.35 -13.49 -6.59
N TRP A 226 -15.58 -14.39 -7.55
CA TRP A 226 -15.33 -14.13 -8.96
C TRP A 226 -16.17 -12.96 -9.48
N ALA A 227 -17.50 -12.97 -9.25
CA ALA A 227 -18.40 -11.91 -9.71
C ALA A 227 -18.04 -10.53 -9.14
N ARG A 228 -17.53 -10.46 -7.90
CA ARG A 228 -17.00 -9.20 -7.31
C ARG A 228 -15.74 -8.71 -8.00
N LYS A 229 -14.84 -9.61 -8.41
CA LYS A 229 -13.64 -9.27 -9.20
C LYS A 229 -13.95 -8.92 -10.66
N MET A 230 -15.16 -9.25 -11.13
CA MET A 230 -15.58 -9.03 -12.51
C MET A 230 -16.23 -7.66 -12.75
N LYS A 231 -16.74 -6.98 -11.71
CA LYS A 231 -17.30 -5.61 -11.76
C LYS A 231 -16.20 -4.56 -11.65
#